data_AF-A0A952MBY6-F1
#
_entry.id   AF-A0A952MBY6-F1
#
_cell.length_a   1.000
_cell.length_b   1.000
_cell.length_c   1.000
_cell.angle_alpha   90.00
_cell.angle_beta   90.00
_cell.angle_gamma   90.00
#
_symmetry.space_group_name_H-M   'P 1'
#
loop_
_entity.id
_entity.type
_entity.pdbx_description
1 polymer ?
#
loop_
_entity_poly.entity_id
_entity_poly.type
_entity_poly.pdbx_seq_one_letter_code
_entity_poly.pdbx_strand_id
1 'polypeptide(L)'
;MEQQDNLITSEFITCENCNAQVVSTVKFCNSCSFPVAGSEDDKRSFRLSIGSKKRQVKDAEEKIKTCKTIIYILAGLLFISGLVVGFAQDDYASMIVNLCISLLYLILAAWSEKNPFGAILTAFIIYVTLILINFIVEPATLFSGLLFKILFIGAFVKGVRSAKEAKDILVELEKTKSL
;
A
#
# COMPACT_ATOMS: atom_id res chain seq x y z
N MET A 1 38.18 -26.52 49.07
CA MET A 1 37.75 -26.84 47.70
C MET A 1 37.00 -25.62 47.19
N GLU A 2 37.76 -24.71 46.60
CA GLU A 2 37.29 -23.47 46.00
C GLU A 2 36.51 -23.77 44.72
N GLN A 3 35.30 -23.23 44.60
CA GLN A 3 34.62 -23.03 43.32
C GLN A 3 34.46 -21.53 43.16
N GLN A 4 35.41 -20.93 42.42
CA GLN A 4 35.28 -19.56 41.92
C GLN A 4 34.25 -19.57 40.79
N ASP A 5 33.05 -19.07 41.08
CA ASP A 5 32.11 -18.64 40.05
C ASP A 5 32.75 -17.51 39.24
N ASN A 6 33.21 -17.87 38.04
CA ASN A 6 33.80 -16.98 37.07
C ASN A 6 32.68 -16.09 36.50
N LEU A 7 32.36 -15.00 37.19
CA LEU A 7 31.44 -13.96 36.75
C LEU A 7 32.03 -13.28 35.50
N ILE A 8 31.63 -13.75 34.32
CA ILE A 8 31.82 -13.01 33.08
C ILE A 8 30.94 -11.76 33.19
N THR A 9 31.53 -10.65 33.62
CA THR A 9 30.89 -9.33 33.54
C THR A 9 30.71 -8.99 32.07
N SER A 10 29.52 -9.29 31.54
CA SER A 10 29.13 -8.84 30.20
C SER A 10 29.12 -7.32 30.19
N GLU A 11 30.09 -6.71 29.52
CA GLU A 11 30.13 -5.27 29.31
C GLU A 11 28.98 -4.87 28.37
N PHE A 12 28.17 -3.91 28.79
CA PHE A 12 27.03 -3.41 28.01
C PHE A 12 27.39 -2.06 27.39
N ILE A 13 27.08 -1.91 26.11
CA ILE A 13 27.21 -0.67 25.34
C ILE A 13 25.83 -0.16 24.90
N THR A 14 25.71 1.14 24.68
CA THR A 14 24.49 1.75 24.17
C THR A 14 24.51 1.78 22.65
N CYS A 15 23.47 1.25 22.01
CA CYS A 15 23.34 1.29 20.56
C CYS A 15 23.13 2.72 20.05
N GLU A 16 24.00 3.20 19.16
CA GLU A 16 23.97 4.55 18.57
C GLU A 16 22.69 4.86 17.76
N ASN A 17 21.96 3.84 17.29
CA ASN A 17 20.77 4.02 16.45
C ASN A 17 19.44 4.04 17.25
N CYS A 18 19.30 3.19 18.28
CA CYS A 18 18.04 3.02 19.01
C CYS A 18 18.14 3.23 20.53
N ASN A 19 19.35 3.52 21.05
CA ASN A 19 19.65 3.67 22.46
C ASN A 19 19.39 2.44 23.35
N ALA A 20 19.13 1.26 22.77
CA ALA A 20 19.03 0.01 23.53
C ALA A 20 20.39 -0.38 24.13
N GLN A 21 20.37 -1.06 25.28
CA GLN A 21 21.56 -1.68 25.86
C GLN A 21 21.88 -2.99 25.14
N VAL A 22 23.13 -3.15 24.72
CA VAL A 22 23.60 -4.27 23.91
C VAL A 22 24.87 -4.82 24.53
N VAL A 23 25.04 -6.15 24.55
CA VAL A 23 26.28 -6.78 25.01
C VAL A 23 27.41 -6.41 24.04
N SER A 24 28.57 -5.97 24.54
CA SER A 24 29.69 -5.51 23.71
C SER A 24 30.25 -6.58 22.76
N THR A 25 29.99 -7.86 23.05
CA THR A 25 30.47 -9.00 22.26
C THR A 25 29.60 -9.33 21.04
N VAL A 26 28.39 -8.78 20.92
CA VAL A 26 27.51 -9.07 19.77
C VAL A 26 27.72 -8.07 18.63
N LYS A 27 27.77 -8.59 17.39
CA LYS A 27 27.99 -7.76 16.20
C LYS A 27 26.80 -6.84 15.87
N PHE A 28 25.58 -7.30 16.15
CA PHE A 28 24.34 -6.60 15.84
C PHE A 28 23.55 -6.31 17.11
N CYS A 29 22.87 -5.17 17.14
CA CYS A 29 21.92 -4.83 18.16
C CYS A 29 20.72 -5.78 18.07
N ASN A 30 20.42 -6.49 19.16
CA ASN A 30 19.28 -7.40 19.22
C ASN A 30 17.94 -6.67 19.04
N SER A 31 17.93 -5.35 19.26
CA SER A 31 16.72 -4.54 19.12
C SER A 31 16.49 -4.02 17.70
N CYS A 32 17.39 -3.19 17.20
CA CYS A 32 17.19 -2.57 15.89
C CYS A 32 17.99 -3.19 14.75
N SER A 33 18.69 -4.31 14.99
CA SER A 33 19.61 -4.96 14.02
C SER A 33 20.76 -4.07 13.54
N PHE A 34 21.03 -2.94 14.20
CA PHE A 34 22.13 -2.05 13.86
C PHE A 34 23.49 -2.72 14.17
N PRO A 35 24.49 -2.65 13.26
CA PRO A 35 25.78 -3.28 13.46
C PRO A 35 26.67 -2.48 14.44
N VAL A 36 26.44 -2.66 15.74
CA VAL A 36 27.15 -1.93 16.82
C VAL A 36 28.66 -2.17 16.83
N ALA A 37 29.10 -3.40 16.60
CA ALA A 37 30.52 -3.75 16.48
C ALA A 37 30.94 -3.98 15.01
N GLY A 38 30.16 -3.45 14.06
CA GLY A 38 30.50 -3.48 12.64
C GLY A 38 31.48 -2.38 12.24
N SER A 39 32.04 -2.51 11.04
CA SER A 39 32.85 -1.46 10.42
C SER A 39 32.02 -0.20 10.15
N GLU A 40 32.67 0.95 9.91
CA GLU A 40 31.97 2.17 9.48
C GLU A 40 31.18 1.95 8.17
N ASP A 41 31.67 1.08 7.29
CA ASP A 41 30.95 0.66 6.08
C ASP A 41 29.69 -0.15 6.40
N ASP A 42 29.74 -1.05 7.39
CA ASP A 42 28.55 -1.79 7.86
C ASP A 42 27.51 -0.82 8.44
N LYS A 43 27.92 0.12 9.30
CA LYS A 43 27.03 1.13 9.88
C LYS A 43 26.41 2.02 8.81
N ARG A 44 27.21 2.43 7.80
CA ARG A 44 26.74 3.25 6.68
C ARG A 44 25.74 2.49 5.80
N SER A 45 26.04 1.24 5.44
CA SER A 45 25.15 0.42 4.61
C SER A 45 23.79 0.19 5.28
N PHE A 46 23.78 -0.04 6.59
CA PHE A 46 22.54 -0.13 7.37
C PHE A 46 21.71 1.15 7.26
N ARG A 47 22.30 2.32 7.53
CA ARG A 47 21.60 3.61 7.47
C ARG A 47 21.05 3.89 6.06
N LEU A 48 21.82 3.57 5.02
CA LEU A 48 21.37 3.68 3.61
C LEU A 48 20.19 2.75 3.31
N SER A 49 20.22 1.51 3.82
CA SER A 49 19.14 0.54 3.61
C SER A 49 17.82 1.00 4.24
N ILE A 50 17.87 1.56 5.45
CA ILE A 50 16.70 2.13 6.14
C ILE A 50 16.19 3.36 5.39
N GLY A 51 17.09 4.23 4.92
CA GLY A 51 16.74 5.38 4.10
C GLY A 51 16.05 4.98 2.79
N SER A 52 16.58 3.98 2.10
CA SER A 52 15.99 3.42 0.87
C SER A 52 14.61 2.82 1.12
N LYS A 53 14.43 2.01 2.17
CA LYS A 53 13.11 1.44 2.54
C LYS A 53 12.09 2.54 2.83
N LYS A 54 12.44 3.57 3.61
CA LYS A 54 11.55 4.72 3.87
C LYS A 54 11.13 5.43 2.58
N ARG A 55 12.06 5.62 1.64
CA ARG A 55 11.76 6.21 0.33
C ARG A 55 10.80 5.34 -0.47
N GLN A 56 11.01 4.02 -0.48
CA GLN A 56 10.12 3.08 -1.16
C GLN A 56 8.70 3.11 -0.58
N VAL A 57 8.54 3.21 0.75
CA VAL A 57 7.23 3.39 1.38
C VAL A 57 6.57 4.68 0.90
N LYS A 58 7.29 5.80 0.90
CA LYS A 58 6.76 7.09 0.45
C LYS A 58 6.33 7.05 -1.02
N ASP A 59 7.16 6.49 -1.91
CA ASP A 59 6.84 6.35 -3.33
C ASP A 59 5.60 5.46 -3.54
N ALA A 60 5.41 4.45 -2.70
CA ALA A 60 4.23 3.60 -2.73
C ALA A 60 2.97 4.32 -2.21
N GLU A 61 3.08 5.13 -1.15
CA GLU A 61 1.98 5.98 -0.67
C GLU A 61 1.50 6.97 -1.73
N GLU A 62 2.41 7.56 -2.51
CA GLU A 62 2.05 8.44 -3.62
C GLU A 62 1.20 7.72 -4.68
N LYS A 63 1.58 6.50 -5.05
CA LYS A 63 0.80 5.67 -6.00
C LYS A 63 -0.57 5.27 -5.43
N ILE A 64 -0.65 4.97 -4.14
CA ILE A 64 -1.91 4.71 -3.45
C ILE A 64 -2.82 5.94 -3.52
N LYS A 65 -2.29 7.15 -3.30
CA LYS A 65 -3.04 8.41 -3.43
C LYS A 65 -3.58 8.59 -4.85
N THR A 66 -2.76 8.34 -5.88
CA THR A 66 -3.23 8.37 -7.28
C THR A 66 -4.40 7.41 -7.51
N CYS A 67 -4.34 6.20 -6.95
CA CYS A 67 -5.44 5.24 -7.09
C CYS A 67 -6.70 5.69 -6.35
N LYS A 68 -6.57 6.27 -5.16
CA LYS A 68 -7.69 6.88 -4.44
C LYS A 68 -8.37 7.98 -5.28
N THR A 69 -7.58 8.83 -5.93
CA THR A 69 -8.10 9.84 -6.86
C THR A 69 -8.87 9.20 -8.02
N ILE A 70 -8.37 8.11 -8.61
CA ILE A 70 -9.08 7.39 -9.68
C ILE A 70 -10.41 6.80 -9.19
N ILE A 71 -10.44 6.22 -7.99
CA ILE A 71 -11.67 5.70 -7.37
C ILE A 71 -12.70 6.82 -7.21
N TYR A 72 -12.30 8.02 -6.76
CA TYR A 72 -13.19 9.19 -6.72
C TYR A 72 -13.65 9.64 -8.10
N ILE A 73 -12.77 9.64 -9.11
CA ILE A 73 -13.13 9.98 -10.49
C ILE A 73 -14.18 9.00 -11.02
N LEU A 74 -14.01 7.70 -10.78
CA LEU A 74 -14.99 6.67 -11.16
C LEU A 74 -16.33 6.87 -10.46
N ALA A 75 -16.32 7.19 -9.16
CA ALA A 75 -17.54 7.50 -8.42
C ALA A 75 -18.28 8.70 -9.05
N GLY A 76 -17.57 9.79 -9.36
CA GLY A 76 -18.14 10.97 -9.99
C GLY A 76 -18.66 10.69 -11.40
N LEU A 77 -17.91 9.94 -12.21
CA LEU A 77 -18.31 9.57 -13.57
C LEU A 77 -19.59 8.74 -13.57
N LEU A 78 -19.67 7.72 -12.71
CA LEU A 78 -20.86 6.88 -12.57
C LEU A 78 -22.05 7.66 -12.05
N PHE A 79 -21.84 8.59 -11.11
CA PHE A 79 -22.90 9.46 -10.60
C PHE A 79 -23.50 10.31 -11.73
N ILE A 80 -22.65 11.05 -12.45
CA ILE A 80 -23.08 11.91 -13.57
C ILE A 80 -23.73 11.06 -14.67
N SER A 81 -23.11 9.94 -15.05
CA SER A 81 -23.67 9.03 -16.07
C SER A 81 -25.03 8.48 -15.65
N GLY A 82 -25.21 8.14 -14.36
CA GLY A 82 -26.48 7.69 -13.82
C GLY A 82 -27.57 8.75 -13.97
N LEU A 83 -27.28 10.00 -13.58
CA LEU A 83 -28.23 11.11 -13.73
C LEU A 83 -28.58 11.37 -15.20
N VAL A 84 -27.59 11.36 -16.10
CA VAL A 84 -27.83 11.58 -17.54
C VAL A 84 -28.72 10.48 -18.11
N VAL A 85 -28.44 9.21 -17.83
CA VAL A 85 -29.25 8.08 -18.32
C VAL A 85 -30.68 8.14 -17.75
N GLY A 86 -30.82 8.41 -16.46
CA GLY A 86 -32.14 8.48 -15.83
C GLY A 86 -33.01 9.62 -16.33
N PHE A 87 -32.46 10.83 -16.45
CA PHE A 87 -33.26 12.00 -16.82
C PHE A 87 -33.35 12.27 -18.32
N ALA A 88 -32.35 11.87 -19.11
CA ALA A 88 -32.36 12.11 -20.55
C ALA A 88 -32.92 10.94 -21.37
N GLN A 89 -32.92 9.73 -20.81
CA GLN A 89 -33.36 8.51 -21.51
C GLN A 89 -34.53 7.81 -20.81
N ASP A 90 -35.05 8.39 -19.72
CA ASP A 90 -36.11 7.82 -18.87
C ASP A 90 -35.79 6.41 -18.32
N ASP A 91 -34.49 6.04 -18.27
CA ASP A 91 -34.03 4.75 -17.74
C ASP A 91 -33.64 4.88 -16.26
N TYR A 92 -34.67 4.91 -15.42
CA TYR A 92 -34.52 4.99 -13.97
C TYR A 92 -33.85 3.76 -13.36
N ALA A 93 -33.97 2.58 -14.00
CA ALA A 93 -33.34 1.36 -13.52
C ALA A 93 -31.81 1.46 -13.62
N SER A 94 -31.30 1.84 -14.78
CA SER A 94 -29.86 2.08 -15.00
C SER A 94 -29.34 3.23 -14.14
N MET A 95 -30.14 4.28 -13.91
CA MET A 95 -29.79 5.36 -12.98
C MET A 95 -29.55 4.83 -11.57
N ILE A 96 -30.49 4.07 -10.99
CA ILE A 96 -30.36 3.53 -9.63
C ILE A 96 -29.12 2.65 -9.51
N VAL A 97 -28.88 1.76 -10.49
CA VAL A 97 -27.69 0.90 -10.51
C VAL A 97 -26.41 1.74 -10.51
N ASN A 98 -26.31 2.75 -11.39
CA ASN A 98 -25.14 3.63 -11.45
C ASN A 98 -24.92 4.43 -10.16
N LEU A 99 -25.99 4.90 -9.52
CA LEU A 99 -25.92 5.61 -8.24
C LEU A 99 -25.46 4.68 -7.10
N CYS A 100 -25.95 3.44 -7.06
CA CYS A 100 -25.51 2.44 -6.09
C CYS A 100 -24.02 2.11 -6.26
N ILE A 101 -23.57 1.90 -7.50
CA ILE A 101 -22.15 1.62 -7.78
C ILE A 101 -21.29 2.86 -7.45
N SER A 102 -21.75 4.06 -7.77
CA SER A 102 -21.06 5.31 -7.40
C SER A 102 -20.88 5.41 -5.89
N LEU A 103 -21.93 5.18 -5.12
CA LEU A 103 -21.88 5.17 -3.65
C LEU A 103 -20.91 4.11 -3.13
N LEU A 104 -20.89 2.93 -3.75
CA LEU A 104 -19.93 1.87 -3.42
C LEU A 104 -18.48 2.34 -3.62
N TYR A 105 -18.16 2.99 -4.75
CA TYR A 105 -16.82 3.55 -4.98
C TYR A 105 -16.47 4.63 -3.96
N LEU A 106 -17.41 5.48 -3.52
CA LEU A 106 -17.16 6.45 -2.45
C LEU A 106 -16.83 5.77 -1.11
N ILE A 107 -17.56 4.70 -0.77
CA ILE A 107 -17.29 3.90 0.44
C ILE A 107 -15.89 3.29 0.35
N LEU A 108 -15.52 2.72 -0.81
CA LEU A 108 -14.18 2.17 -1.02
C LEU A 108 -13.10 3.25 -0.94
N ALA A 109 -13.33 4.45 -1.48
CA ALA A 109 -12.40 5.57 -1.40
C ALA A 109 -12.17 6.01 0.05
N ALA A 110 -13.22 6.06 0.87
CA ALA A 110 -13.09 6.34 2.30
C ALA A 110 -12.39 5.20 3.05
N TRP A 111 -12.72 3.95 2.71
CA TRP A 111 -12.12 2.77 3.33
C TRP A 111 -10.63 2.60 3.01
N SER A 112 -10.16 3.17 1.89
CA SER A 112 -8.76 3.10 1.48
C SER A 112 -7.80 3.79 2.45
N GLU A 113 -8.28 4.66 3.35
CA GLU A 113 -7.46 5.28 4.39
C GLU A 113 -7.01 4.28 5.45
N LYS A 114 -7.86 3.28 5.74
CA LYS A 114 -7.57 2.23 6.74
C LYS A 114 -6.94 1.00 6.11
N ASN A 115 -7.38 0.63 4.91
CA ASN A 115 -6.89 -0.54 4.20
C ASN A 115 -6.75 -0.26 2.70
N PRO A 116 -5.67 0.44 2.29
CA PRO A 116 -5.50 0.85 0.90
C PRO A 116 -5.42 -0.34 -0.06
N PHE A 117 -4.73 -1.42 0.33
CA PHE A 117 -4.62 -2.62 -0.50
C PHE A 117 -5.98 -3.26 -0.77
N GLY A 118 -6.77 -3.52 0.28
CA GLY A 118 -8.09 -4.13 0.14
C GLY A 118 -9.05 -3.25 -0.66
N ALA A 119 -9.08 -1.95 -0.39
CA ALA A 119 -9.96 -1.02 -1.09
C ALA A 119 -9.62 -0.91 -2.59
N ILE A 120 -8.35 -0.73 -2.93
CA ILE A 120 -7.91 -0.60 -4.34
C ILE A 120 -8.15 -1.90 -5.10
N LEU A 121 -7.87 -3.06 -4.49
CA LEU A 121 -8.10 -4.36 -5.12
C LEU A 121 -9.59 -4.60 -5.39
N THR A 122 -10.45 -4.34 -4.41
CA THR A 122 -11.90 -4.46 -4.57
C THR A 122 -12.44 -3.51 -5.63
N ALA A 123 -12.02 -2.24 -5.62
CA ALA A 123 -12.39 -1.27 -6.64
C ALA A 123 -11.98 -1.74 -8.04
N PHE A 124 -10.78 -2.31 -8.17
CA PHE A 124 -10.29 -2.85 -9.43
C PHE A 124 -11.11 -4.04 -9.92
N ILE A 125 -11.44 -5.00 -9.03
CA ILE A 125 -12.28 -6.15 -9.37
C ILE A 125 -13.65 -5.70 -9.87
N ILE A 126 -14.28 -4.74 -9.18
CA ILE A 126 -15.57 -4.19 -9.59
C ILE A 126 -15.45 -3.51 -10.96
N TYR A 127 -14.40 -2.72 -11.17
CA TYR A 127 -14.17 -2.05 -12.45
C TYR A 127 -14.05 -3.04 -13.62
N VAL A 128 -13.24 -4.09 -13.45
CA VAL A 128 -13.09 -5.15 -14.46
C VAL A 128 -14.42 -5.89 -14.66
N THR A 129 -15.14 -6.20 -13.59
CA THR A 129 -16.44 -6.87 -13.67
C THR A 129 -17.45 -6.06 -14.48
N LEU A 130 -17.51 -4.73 -14.28
CA LEU A 130 -18.38 -3.85 -15.06
C LEU A 130 -17.99 -3.82 -16.54
N ILE A 131 -16.70 -3.82 -16.86
CA ILE A 131 -16.24 -3.93 -18.26
C ILE A 131 -16.72 -5.25 -18.88
N LEU A 132 -16.58 -6.37 -18.17
CA LEU A 132 -16.98 -7.69 -18.65
C LEU A 132 -18.49 -7.78 -18.87
N ILE A 133 -19.30 -7.25 -17.95
CA ILE A 133 -20.76 -7.20 -18.11
C ILE A 133 -21.13 -6.40 -19.36
N ASN A 134 -20.56 -5.19 -19.52
CA ASN A 134 -20.84 -4.34 -20.68
C ASN A 134 -20.39 -5.00 -22.00
N PHE A 135 -19.28 -5.75 -21.98
CA PHE A 135 -18.81 -6.48 -23.15
C PHE A 135 -19.78 -7.59 -23.58
N ILE A 136 -20.40 -8.30 -22.63
CA ILE A 136 -21.39 -9.34 -22.92
C ILE A 136 -22.67 -8.74 -23.50
N VAL A 137 -23.10 -7.60 -22.97
CA VAL A 137 -24.33 -6.92 -23.42
C VAL A 137 -24.12 -6.28 -24.80
N GLU A 138 -23.03 -5.53 -24.98
CA GLU A 138 -22.72 -4.85 -26.23
C GLU A 138 -21.20 -4.86 -26.50
N PRO A 139 -20.70 -5.80 -27.32
CA PRO A 139 -19.26 -5.99 -27.56
C PRO A 139 -18.57 -4.75 -28.16
N ALA A 140 -19.32 -3.93 -28.91
CA ALA A 140 -18.82 -2.69 -29.49
C ALA A 140 -18.34 -1.69 -28.41
N THR A 141 -18.86 -1.78 -27.18
CA THR A 141 -18.43 -0.93 -26.06
C THR A 141 -16.97 -1.16 -25.69
N LEU A 142 -16.37 -2.31 -26.02
CA LEU A 142 -14.97 -2.62 -25.72
C LEU A 142 -14.01 -1.59 -26.35
N PHE A 143 -14.28 -1.21 -27.60
CA PHE A 143 -13.47 -0.26 -28.37
C PHE A 143 -13.75 1.19 -28.00
N SER A 144 -14.95 1.49 -27.49
CA SER A 144 -15.28 2.82 -26.98
C SER A 144 -14.54 3.12 -25.67
N GLY A 145 -13.92 4.30 -25.61
CA GLY A 145 -13.16 4.74 -24.44
C GLY A 145 -11.96 3.84 -24.08
N LEU A 146 -11.45 3.05 -25.04
CA LEU A 146 -10.39 2.07 -24.83
C LEU A 146 -9.14 2.68 -24.18
N LEU A 147 -8.79 3.92 -24.56
CA LEU A 147 -7.67 4.66 -23.97
C LEU A 147 -7.82 4.83 -22.45
N PHE A 148 -9.00 5.24 -21.98
CA PHE A 148 -9.27 5.43 -20.56
C PHE A 148 -9.29 4.10 -19.80
N LYS A 149 -9.82 3.04 -20.41
CA LYS A 149 -9.81 1.70 -19.82
C LYS A 149 -8.39 1.18 -19.59
N ILE A 150 -7.52 1.30 -20.60
CA ILE A 150 -6.11 0.90 -20.50
C ILE A 150 -5.41 1.75 -19.43
N LEU A 151 -5.66 3.07 -19.39
CA LEU A 151 -5.09 3.96 -18.40
C LEU A 151 -5.51 3.57 -16.98
N PHE A 152 -6.80 3.34 -16.73
CA PHE A 152 -7.31 2.95 -15.43
C PHE A 152 -6.80 1.58 -15.00
N ILE A 153 -6.84 0.57 -15.88
CA ILE A 153 -6.30 -0.76 -15.58
C ILE A 153 -4.81 -0.66 -15.25
N GLY A 154 -4.03 0.06 -16.05
CA GLY A 154 -2.60 0.26 -15.81
C GLY A 154 -2.32 0.95 -14.48
N ALA A 155 -3.12 1.95 -14.11
CA ALA A 155 -3.02 2.64 -12.84
C ALA A 155 -3.40 1.72 -11.66
N PHE A 156 -4.50 0.96 -11.76
CA PHE A 156 -4.91 -0.01 -10.73
C PHE A 156 -3.88 -1.11 -10.53
N VAL A 157 -3.34 -1.69 -11.60
CA VAL A 157 -2.30 -2.74 -11.50
C VAL A 157 -1.06 -2.21 -10.77
N LYS A 158 -0.59 -0.99 -11.13
CA LYS A 158 0.52 -0.33 -10.43
C LYS A 158 0.16 -0.03 -8.97
N GLY A 159 -1.06 0.43 -8.73
CA GLY A 159 -1.61 0.73 -7.40
C GLY A 159 -1.63 -0.47 -6.47
N VAL A 160 -2.22 -1.59 -6.91
CA VAL A 160 -2.32 -2.83 -6.12
C VAL A 160 -0.93 -3.36 -5.77
N ARG A 161 0.00 -3.38 -6.75
CA ARG A 161 1.38 -3.83 -6.51
C ARG A 161 2.07 -2.96 -5.47
N SER A 162 2.01 -1.64 -5.62
CA SER A 162 2.67 -0.74 -4.66
C SER A 162 1.98 -0.71 -3.30
N ALA A 163 0.66 -0.92 -3.22
CA ALA A 163 -0.03 -1.07 -1.94
C ALA A 163 0.41 -2.35 -1.21
N LYS A 164 0.70 -3.43 -1.94
CA LYS A 164 1.28 -4.65 -1.36
C LYS A 164 2.72 -4.42 -0.89
N GLU A 165 3.56 -3.84 -1.74
CA GLU A 165 4.97 -3.53 -1.42
C GLU A 165 5.09 -2.63 -0.18
N ALA A 166 4.26 -1.58 -0.09
CA ALA A 166 4.24 -0.70 1.09
C ALA A 166 3.92 -1.49 2.36
N LYS A 167 2.90 -2.35 2.31
CA LYS A 167 2.50 -3.17 3.45
C LYS A 167 3.64 -4.10 3.90
N ASP A 168 4.29 -4.76 2.95
CA ASP A 168 5.38 -5.70 3.25
C ASP A 168 6.59 -4.96 3.87
N ILE A 169 6.98 -3.81 3.31
CA ILE A 169 8.10 -2.99 3.83
C ILE A 169 7.76 -2.40 5.21
N LEU A 170 6.53 -1.97 5.44
CA LEU A 170 6.10 -1.46 6.75
C LEU A 170 6.19 -2.56 7.82
N VAL A 171 5.77 -3.79 7.51
CA VAL A 171 5.91 -4.94 8.41
C VAL A 171 7.39 -5.24 8.70
N GLU A 172 8.28 -5.14 7.71
CA GLU A 172 9.73 -5.30 7.94
C GLU A 172 10.31 -4.20 8.83
N LEU A 173 9.91 -2.95 8.61
CA LEU A 173 10.36 -1.81 9.41
C LEU A 173 9.84 -1.87 10.85
N GLU A 174 8.62 -2.35 11.05
CA GLU A 174 8.06 -2.60 12.39
C GLU A 174 8.86 -3.67 13.12
N LYS A 175 9.15 -4.81 12.50
CA LYS A 175 10.01 -5.85 13.07
C LYS A 175 11.39 -5.34 13.47
N THR A 176 11.93 -4.39 12.69
CA THR A 176 13.22 -3.75 12.96
C THR A 176 13.14 -2.71 14.09
N LYS A 177 11.95 -2.23 14.46
CA LYS A 177 11.74 -1.32 15.60
C LYS A 177 11.29 -2.04 16.88
N SER A 178 10.69 -3.23 16.74
CA SER A 178 9.97 -3.93 17.82
C SER A 178 10.73 -5.10 18.44
N LEU A 179 11.95 -5.40 17.98
CA LEU A 179 12.88 -6.22 18.72
C LEU A 179 13.67 -5.29 19.66
#